data_AF-A0A4S3TP59-F1
#
_entry.id   AF-A0A4S3TP59-F1
#
_cell.length_a   1.000
_cell.length_b   1.000
_cell.length_c   1.000
_cell.angle_alpha   90.00
_cell.angle_beta   90.00
_cell.angle_gamma   90.00
#
_symmetry.space_group_name_H-M   'P 1'
#
loop_
_entity.id
_entity.type
_entity.pdbx_description
1 polymer ?
#
loop_
_entity_poly.entity_id
_entity_poly.type
_entity_poly.pdbx_seq_one_letter_code
_entity_poly.pdbx_strand_id
1 'polypeptide(L)'
;MATAEQSTAAESGTSPIVAAIVSFIIPGVGHYIAGHEKRGLYWIGGFLAYYALAFVLSLVLIGIVLFLASPLLHIAAAADGYLQTS
;
A
#
# COMPACT_ATOMS: atom_id res chain seq x y z
N MET A 1 -42.10 -18.87 19.41
CA MET A 1 -40.89 -18.60 20.23
C MET A 1 -39.81 -19.60 19.82
N ALA A 2 -39.37 -19.49 18.55
CA ALA A 2 -38.44 -20.41 17.92
C ALA A 2 -37.11 -19.68 17.70
N THR A 3 -36.25 -19.74 18.70
CA THR A 3 -34.80 -19.52 18.56
C THR A 3 -34.13 -20.82 18.97
N ALA A 4 -34.44 -21.87 18.21
CA ALA A 4 -33.64 -23.07 18.19
C ALA A 4 -32.38 -22.75 17.37
N GLU A 5 -31.28 -23.40 17.75
CA GLU A 5 -30.10 -23.60 16.90
C GLU A 5 -29.15 -22.41 16.75
N GLN A 6 -28.60 -21.92 17.87
CA GLN A 6 -27.14 -21.71 17.88
C GLN A 6 -26.46 -23.09 17.80
N SER A 7 -26.52 -23.66 16.60
CA SER A 7 -25.98 -24.96 16.25
C SER A 7 -24.46 -24.90 16.35
N THR A 8 -23.99 -25.60 17.37
CA THR A 8 -22.64 -26.12 17.49
C THR A 8 -22.30 -26.97 16.27
N ALA A 9 -21.46 -26.43 15.37
CA ALA A 9 -20.71 -27.18 14.36
C ALA A 9 -19.42 -26.37 14.07
N ALA A 10 -18.27 -26.65 14.71
CA ALA A 10 -17.19 -27.51 14.18
C ALA A 10 -16.84 -27.19 12.70
N GLU A 11 -15.63 -26.80 12.25
CA GLU A 11 -14.27 -26.97 12.80
C GLU A 11 -13.24 -26.14 11.95
N SER A 12 -12.49 -25.21 12.56
CA SER A 12 -11.07 -24.90 12.26
C SER A 12 -10.55 -23.93 13.34
N GLY A 13 -9.43 -24.28 14.00
CA GLY A 13 -9.04 -23.78 15.33
C GLY A 13 -8.52 -22.33 15.44
N THR A 14 -9.06 -21.37 14.69
CA THR A 14 -8.53 -19.99 14.67
C THR A 14 -9.53 -18.99 15.26
N SER A 15 -9.12 -18.30 16.33
CA SER A 15 -9.93 -17.25 16.96
C SER A 15 -10.15 -16.08 15.98
N PRO A 16 -11.40 -15.58 15.81
CA PRO A 16 -11.69 -14.47 14.90
C PRO A 16 -10.84 -13.21 15.17
N ILE A 17 -10.53 -12.96 16.45
CA ILE A 17 -9.69 -11.82 16.84
C ILE A 17 -8.24 -12.01 16.41
N VAL A 18 -7.73 -13.25 16.43
CA VAL A 18 -6.38 -13.58 15.96
C VAL A 18 -6.32 -13.38 14.45
N ALA A 19 -7.33 -13.83 13.70
CA ALA A 19 -7.42 -13.57 12.26
C ALA A 19 -7.43 -12.07 11.96
N ALA A 20 -8.20 -11.27 12.70
CA ALA A 20 -8.22 -9.82 12.52
C ALA A 20 -6.87 -9.16 12.82
N ILE A 21 -6.22 -9.51 13.94
CA ILE A 21 -4.91 -8.95 14.33
C ILE A 21 -3.84 -9.30 13.31
N VAL A 22 -3.80 -10.56 12.84
CA VAL A 22 -2.83 -10.99 11.82
C VAL A 22 -3.05 -10.24 10.50
N SER A 23 -4.30 -10.12 10.04
CA SER A 23 -4.63 -9.30 8.86
C SER A 23 -4.29 -7.82 9.02
N PHE A 24 -4.33 -7.29 10.24
CA PHE A 24 -3.97 -5.89 10.51
C PHE A 24 -2.47 -5.64 10.35
N ILE A 25 -1.63 -6.57 10.81
CA ILE A 25 -0.17 -6.48 10.66
C ILE A 25 0.25 -6.79 9.22
N ILE A 26 -0.30 -7.86 8.64
CA ILE A 26 -0.02 -8.30 7.27
C ILE A 26 -1.34 -8.43 6.51
N PRO A 27 -1.69 -7.43 5.67
CA PRO A 27 -2.97 -7.38 4.96
C PRO A 27 -3.30 -8.68 4.23
N GLY A 28 -4.45 -9.27 4.56
CA GLY A 28 -4.98 -10.48 3.94
C GLY A 28 -4.52 -11.81 4.55
N VAL A 29 -3.48 -11.85 5.39
CA VAL A 29 -2.99 -13.11 5.98
C VAL A 29 -3.98 -13.74 6.96
N GLY A 30 -4.74 -12.92 7.69
CA GLY A 30 -5.81 -13.39 8.57
C GLY A 30 -6.89 -14.21 7.88
N HIS A 31 -7.11 -13.98 6.58
CA HIS A 31 -8.05 -14.79 5.81
C HIS A 31 -7.52 -16.19 5.51
N TYR A 32 -6.21 -16.38 5.36
CA TYR A 32 -5.63 -17.71 5.15
C TYR A 32 -5.73 -18.58 6.41
N ILE A 33 -5.44 -18.00 7.58
CA ILE A 33 -5.57 -18.73 8.86
C ILE A 33 -7.03 -19.01 9.24
N ALA A 34 -7.98 -18.30 8.64
CA ALA A 34 -9.43 -18.55 8.74
C ALA A 34 -9.97 -19.46 7.62
N GLY A 35 -9.12 -20.02 6.75
CA GLY A 35 -9.53 -20.91 5.65
C GLY A 35 -10.17 -20.22 4.44
N HIS A 36 -10.13 -18.89 4.38
CA HIS A 36 -10.70 -18.07 3.30
C HIS A 36 -9.65 -17.58 2.30
N GLU A 37 -8.96 -18.52 1.63
CA GLU A 37 -7.81 -18.23 0.75
C GLU A 37 -8.11 -17.20 -0.34
N LYS A 38 -9.26 -17.32 -1.04
CA LYS A 38 -9.65 -16.37 -2.10
C LYS A 38 -9.77 -14.95 -1.58
N ARG A 39 -10.34 -14.77 -0.38
CA ARG A 39 -10.47 -13.45 0.25
C ARG A 39 -9.10 -12.90 0.67
N GLY A 40 -8.23 -13.75 1.20
CA GLY A 40 -6.85 -13.39 1.50
C GLY A 40 -6.09 -12.89 0.28
N LEU A 41 -6.24 -13.58 -0.85
CA LEU A 41 -5.60 -13.19 -2.11
C LEU A 41 -6.08 -11.83 -2.61
N TYR A 42 -7.38 -11.52 -2.54
CA TYR A 42 -7.88 -10.20 -2.93
C TYR A 42 -7.28 -9.08 -2.07
N TRP A 43 -7.15 -9.30 -0.75
CA TRP A 43 -6.56 -8.32 0.15
C TRP A 43 -5.07 -8.13 -0.09
N ILE A 44 -4.31 -9.20 -0.26
CA ILE A 44 -2.87 -9.13 -0.59
C ILE A 44 -2.68 -8.44 -1.95
N GLY A 45 -3.42 -8.84 -2.97
CA GLY A 45 -3.33 -8.27 -4.30
C GLY A 45 -3.70 -6.78 -4.33
N GLY A 46 -4.78 -6.41 -3.64
CA GLY A 46 -5.20 -5.01 -3.50
C GLY A 46 -4.16 -4.16 -2.76
N PHE A 47 -3.59 -4.70 -1.67
CA PHE A 47 -2.52 -4.04 -0.93
C PHE A 47 -1.28 -3.80 -1.80
N LEU A 48 -0.79 -4.82 -2.52
CA LEU A 48 0.35 -4.68 -3.42
C LEU A 48 0.08 -3.67 -4.54
N ALA A 49 -1.09 -3.74 -5.18
CA ALA A 49 -1.48 -2.83 -6.25
C ALA A 49 -1.55 -1.38 -5.75
N TYR A 50 -2.10 -1.15 -4.57
CA TYR A 50 -2.17 0.17 -3.95
C TYR A 50 -0.78 0.77 -3.73
N TYR A 51 0.14 0.03 -3.10
CA TYR A 51 1.48 0.54 -2.82
C TYR A 51 2.34 0.71 -4.08
N ALA A 52 2.20 -0.19 -5.07
CA ALA A 52 2.87 -0.03 -6.36
C ALA A 52 2.39 1.24 -7.07
N LEU A 53 1.07 1.48 -7.09
CA LEU A 53 0.51 2.70 -7.68
C LEU A 53 0.97 3.95 -6.93
N ALA A 54 0.91 3.94 -5.59
CA ALA A 54 1.37 5.06 -4.76
C ALA A 54 2.85 5.39 -5.01
N PHE A 55 3.70 4.37 -5.15
CA PHE A 55 5.11 4.55 -5.48
C PHE A 55 5.31 5.23 -6.84
N VAL A 56 4.65 4.73 -7.89
CA VAL A 56 4.73 5.33 -9.24
C VAL A 56 4.24 6.77 -9.23
N LEU A 57 3.09 7.05 -8.61
CA LEU A 57 2.55 8.40 -8.50
C LEU A 57 3.48 9.34 -7.73
N SER A 58 4.17 8.84 -6.70
CA SER A 58 5.17 9.62 -5.96
C SER A 58 6.36 10.01 -6.84
N LEU A 59 6.89 9.06 -7.63
CA LEU A 59 7.98 9.34 -8.58
C LEU A 59 7.56 10.35 -9.65
N VAL A 60 6.35 10.22 -10.19
CA VAL A 60 5.81 11.17 -11.18
C VAL A 60 5.69 12.56 -10.57
N LEU A 61 5.13 12.68 -9.36
CA LEU A 61 5.01 13.96 -8.67
C LEU A 61 6.38 14.61 -8.44
N ILE A 62 7.35 13.85 -7.92
CA ILE A 62 8.73 14.31 -7.73
C ILE A 62 9.33 14.76 -9.06
N GLY A 63 9.16 13.97 -10.12
CA GLY A 63 9.67 14.30 -11.46
C GLY A 63 9.09 15.59 -12.01
N ILE A 64 7.77 15.82 -11.85
CA ILE A 64 7.11 17.08 -12.25
C ILE A 64 7.68 18.26 -11.47
N VAL A 65 7.84 18.12 -10.14
CA VAL A 65 8.40 19.19 -9.30
C VAL A 65 9.83 19.54 -9.74
N LEU A 66 10.67 18.53 -9.97
CA LEU A 66 12.04 18.75 -10.44
C LEU A 66 12.09 19.37 -11.84
N PHE A 67 11.21 18.93 -12.75
CA PHE A 67 11.10 19.51 -14.08
C PHE A 67 10.71 20.99 -14.03
N LEU A 68 9.71 21.34 -13.21
CA LEU A 68 9.30 22.74 -13.02
C LEU A 68 10.37 23.57 -12.30
N ALA A 69 11.21 22.96 -11.46
CA ALA A 69 12.34 23.61 -10.81
C ALA A 69 13.56 23.77 -11.73
N SER A 70 13.62 23.08 -12.89
CA SER A 70 14.76 23.12 -13.80
C SER A 70 15.18 24.52 -14.28
N PRO A 71 14.30 25.53 -14.47
CA PRO A 71 14.72 26.87 -14.81
C PRO A 71 15.64 27.51 -13.76
N LEU A 72 15.47 27.17 -12.48
CA LEU A 72 16.37 27.66 -11.42
C LEU A 72 17.79 27.11 -11.59
N LEU A 73 17.92 25.85 -12.02
CA LEU A 73 19.22 25.25 -12.34
C LEU A 73 19.87 25.93 -13.55
N HIS A 74 19.08 26.26 -14.59
CA HIS A 74 19.59 27.00 -15.74
C HIS A 74 20.09 28.40 -15.37
N ILE A 75 19.37 29.11 -14.50
CA ILE A 75 19.79 30.43 -14.00
C ILE A 75 21.09 30.32 -13.19
N ALA A 76 21.18 29.35 -12.28
CA ALA A 76 22.39 29.12 -11.50
C ALA A 76 23.60 28.81 -12.40
N ALA A 77 23.43 27.94 -13.40
CA ALA A 77 24.47 27.63 -14.37
C ALA A 77 24.88 28.85 -15.22
N ALA A 78 23.92 29.67 -15.63
CA ALA A 78 24.19 30.90 -16.39
C ALA A 78 24.96 31.93 -15.55
N ALA A 79 24.59 32.10 -14.27
CA ALA A 79 25.29 32.99 -13.35
C ALA A 79 26.73 32.54 -13.11
N ASP A 80 26.94 31.24 -12.89
CA ASP A 80 28.28 30.66 -12.76
C ASP A 80 29.14 30.92 -14.01
N GLY A 81 28.59 30.69 -15.20
CA GLY A 81 29.29 30.99 -16.46
C GLY A 81 29.64 32.47 -16.65
N TYR A 82 28.75 33.39 -16.23
CA TYR A 82 29.02 34.83 -16.28
C TYR A 82 30.17 35.22 -15.34
N LEU A 83 30.16 34.71 -14.11
CA LEU A 83 31.18 35.03 -13.10
C LEU A 83 32.57 34.48 -13.44
N GLN A 84 32.65 33.38 -14.20
CA GLN A 84 33.95 32.81 -14.62
C GLN A 84 34.55 33.49 -15.85
N THR A 85 33.76 34.28 -16.59
CA THR A 85 34.16 34.91 -17.86
C THR A 85 34.28 36.44 -17.79
N SER A 86 33.92 37.04 -16.65
CA SER A 86 34.05 38.48 -16.36
C SER A 86 35.27 38.77 -15.49
#